data_AF-A0A1Y3BGK9-F1
#
_entry.id   AF-A0A1Y3BGK9-F1
#
_cell.length_a   1.000
_cell.length_b   1.000
_cell.length_c   1.000
_cell.angle_alpha   90.00
_cell.angle_beta   90.00
_cell.angle_gamma   90.00
#
_symmetry.space_group_name_H-M   'P 1'
#
loop_
_entity.id
_entity.type
_entity.pdbx_description
1 polymer ?
#
loop_
_entity_poly.entity_id
_entity_poly.type
_entity_poly.pdbx_seq_one_letter_code
_entity_poly.pdbx_strand_id
1 'polypeptide(L)'
;ADDSIYFAIHPTLGFIYNTRPLYLHQLLSTSENTITEFIVNLTVLARDRGHHLSSQTIESSKTKVNIRIQPVNRHAPLISIKQHSTLSLATTPESFGSSIYAIIHVSDEDMGIYGQICSFNIIDGNQHSLFRVTNQSSNDYNIQLIKSIADLFQLSKSLSMFELVVQARDCGQRITNKTIQISLDEHFSMNLQFTSEKYYKELFENSLIGTEILQVDLKISYSTGMMNKYQTSKKLSDIRSLTDNSIHFSIINGNENGTFGITGNGIIYTRSRLDRENVAEYRLVVRAQHHLN
;
A
#
# COMPACT_ATOMS: atom_id res chain seq x y z
N ALA A 1 -1.68 25.65 -42.15
CA ALA A 1 -1.35 24.45 -42.94
C ALA A 1 -2.34 24.40 -44.11
N ASP A 2 -2.11 23.57 -45.12
CA ASP A 2 -3.13 23.34 -46.14
C ASP A 2 -4.24 22.50 -45.51
N ASP A 3 -5.21 23.16 -44.87
CA ASP A 3 -6.31 22.53 -44.11
C ASP A 3 -7.24 21.68 -45.02
N SER A 4 -6.96 21.67 -46.33
CA SER A 4 -7.64 20.89 -47.37
C SER A 4 -7.44 19.37 -47.27
N ILE A 5 -6.49 18.87 -46.47
CA ILE A 5 -6.23 17.42 -46.38
C ILE A 5 -7.22 16.65 -45.50
N TYR A 6 -7.99 17.33 -44.64
CA TYR A 6 -8.93 16.72 -43.69
C TYR A 6 -10.40 16.75 -44.15
N PHE A 7 -10.71 17.62 -45.10
CA PHE A 7 -12.06 17.87 -45.57
C PHE A 7 -12.09 17.89 -47.09
N ALA A 8 -13.11 17.26 -47.67
CA ALA A 8 -13.38 17.35 -49.09
C ALA A 8 -14.85 17.70 -49.32
N ILE A 9 -15.13 18.34 -50.46
CA ILE A 9 -16.48 18.75 -50.86
C ILE A 9 -16.91 17.95 -52.09
N HIS A 10 -18.14 17.43 -52.07
CA HIS A 10 -18.72 16.78 -53.23
C HIS A 10 -18.99 17.84 -54.33
N PRO A 11 -18.38 17.72 -55.52
CA PRO A 11 -18.30 18.81 -56.50
C PRO A 11 -19.64 19.22 -57.13
N THR A 12 -20.67 18.37 -57.04
CA THR A 12 -22.03 18.66 -57.58
C THR A 12 -23.11 18.73 -56.51
N LEU A 13 -22.88 18.15 -55.33
CA LEU A 13 -23.90 18.08 -54.26
C LEU A 13 -23.61 19.07 -53.13
N GLY A 14 -22.37 19.58 -53.04
CA GLY A 14 -21.97 20.54 -52.02
C GLY A 14 -21.76 19.94 -50.62
N PHE A 15 -21.94 18.62 -50.43
CA PHE A 15 -21.67 17.98 -49.13
C PHE A 15 -20.19 18.02 -48.79
N ILE A 16 -19.87 18.53 -47.59
CA ILE A 16 -18.51 18.50 -47.04
C ILE A 16 -18.39 17.26 -46.16
N TYR A 17 -17.37 16.44 -46.40
CA TYR A 17 -17.09 15.22 -45.64
C TYR A 17 -15.68 15.24 -45.08
N ASN A 18 -15.53 14.57 -43.94
CA ASN A 18 -14.25 14.20 -43.36
C ASN A 18 -13.56 13.17 -44.27
N THR A 19 -12.27 13.36 -44.53
CA THR A 19 -11.44 12.38 -45.27
C THR A 19 -10.47 11.60 -44.37
N ARG A 20 -10.21 12.09 -43.15
CA ARG A 20 -9.28 11.50 -42.17
C ARG A 20 -9.74 11.77 -40.73
N PRO A 21 -9.41 10.89 -39.77
CA PRO A 21 -9.62 11.15 -38.35
C PRO A 21 -9.04 12.50 -37.91
N LEU A 22 -9.82 13.27 -37.15
CA LEU A 22 -9.44 14.59 -36.65
C LEU A 22 -8.82 14.46 -35.25
N TYR A 23 -7.50 14.31 -35.18
CA TYR A 23 -6.78 14.31 -33.90
C TYR A 23 -6.39 15.72 -33.51
N LEU A 24 -7.17 16.32 -32.61
CA LEU A 24 -7.00 17.71 -32.18
C LEU A 24 -5.56 18.05 -31.75
N HIS A 25 -4.86 17.16 -31.04
CA HIS A 25 -3.49 17.37 -30.58
C HIS A 25 -2.46 17.49 -31.72
N GLN A 26 -2.75 16.93 -32.90
CA GLN A 26 -1.89 17.02 -34.09
C GLN A 26 -2.13 18.30 -34.90
N LEU A 27 -3.24 18.99 -34.63
CA LEU A 27 -3.64 20.22 -35.30
C LEU A 27 -3.21 21.49 -34.54
N LEU A 28 -2.68 21.33 -33.32
CA LEU A 28 -2.18 22.44 -32.50
C LEU A 28 -0.74 22.79 -32.91
N SER A 29 -0.52 24.03 -33.36
CA SER A 29 0.81 24.64 -33.35
C SER A 29 1.17 25.02 -31.91
N THR A 30 2.39 24.68 -31.51
CA THR A 30 2.90 24.48 -30.14
C THR A 30 2.95 25.70 -29.19
N SER A 31 1.92 26.57 -29.10
CA SER A 31 2.06 27.78 -28.25
C SER A 31 0.93 28.16 -27.31
N GLU A 32 -0.27 27.57 -27.34
CA GLU A 32 -1.32 27.99 -26.40
C GLU A 32 -2.14 26.82 -25.83
N ASN A 33 -1.83 26.46 -24.58
CA ASN A 33 -2.52 25.42 -23.78
C ASN A 33 -3.95 25.82 -23.33
N THR A 34 -4.55 26.85 -23.93
CA THR A 34 -5.83 27.44 -23.52
C THR A 34 -6.88 27.46 -24.62
N ILE A 35 -6.65 26.80 -25.75
CA ILE A 35 -7.62 26.78 -26.85
C ILE A 35 -8.69 25.73 -26.54
N THR A 36 -9.80 26.17 -25.95
CA THR A 36 -10.99 25.36 -25.67
C THR A 36 -11.78 25.01 -26.93
N GLU A 37 -11.55 25.72 -28.03
CA GLU A 37 -12.30 25.56 -29.28
C GLU A 37 -11.37 25.70 -30.50
N PHE A 38 -11.24 24.62 -31.27
CA PHE A 38 -10.49 24.66 -32.52
C PHE A 38 -11.44 24.86 -33.68
N ILE A 39 -11.19 25.89 -34.50
CA ILE A 39 -12.05 26.27 -35.62
C ILE A 39 -11.23 26.16 -36.91
N VAL A 40 -11.67 25.29 -37.81
CA VAL A 40 -11.12 25.18 -39.18
C VAL A 40 -11.91 26.12 -40.09
N ASN A 41 -11.20 27.00 -40.79
CA ASN A 41 -11.80 27.96 -41.71
C ASN A 41 -11.61 27.48 -43.15
N LEU A 42 -12.63 26.86 -43.74
CA LEU A 42 -12.60 26.44 -45.13
C LEU A 42 -13.11 27.55 -46.05
N THR A 43 -12.43 27.78 -47.17
CA THR A 43 -12.95 28.65 -48.24
C THR A 43 -13.48 27.79 -49.37
N VAL A 44 -14.80 27.83 -49.60
CA VAL A 44 -15.47 27.09 -50.67
C VAL A 44 -15.62 27.98 -51.88
N LEU A 45 -15.25 27.47 -53.05
CA LEU A 45 -15.32 28.17 -54.34
C LEU A 45 -16.31 27.49 -55.26
N ALA A 46 -17.36 28.21 -55.66
CA ALA A 46 -18.27 27.80 -56.72
C ALA A 46 -17.80 28.41 -58.05
N ARG A 47 -17.68 27.57 -59.09
CA ARG A 47 -17.34 27.97 -60.46
C ARG A 47 -18.28 27.28 -61.43
N ASP A 48 -18.77 28.04 -62.39
CA ASP A 48 -19.49 27.47 -63.53
C ASP A 48 -18.54 26.69 -64.45
N ARG A 49 -19.06 25.67 -65.14
CA ARG A 49 -18.34 24.81 -66.09
C ARG A 49 -18.52 25.23 -67.56
N GLY A 50 -19.15 26.37 -67.83
CA GLY A 50 -19.33 26.91 -69.17
C GLY A 50 -17.99 27.12 -69.90
N HIS A 51 -17.93 26.72 -71.17
CA HIS A 51 -16.75 26.90 -72.03
C HIS A 51 -16.82 28.29 -72.70
N HIS A 52 -15.77 29.12 -72.61
CA HIS A 52 -15.78 30.44 -73.24
C HIS A 52 -14.60 30.70 -74.19
N LEU A 53 -14.95 31.16 -75.40
CA LEU A 53 -14.04 31.81 -76.34
C LEU A 53 -13.86 33.28 -75.90
N SER A 54 -12.61 33.70 -75.71
CA SER A 54 -12.16 35.10 -75.58
C SER A 54 -12.70 35.92 -74.39
N SER A 55 -11.83 36.13 -73.39
CA SER A 55 -11.78 37.30 -72.49
C SER A 55 -12.95 37.58 -71.51
N GLN A 56 -13.80 36.61 -71.16
CA GLN A 56 -14.75 36.77 -70.04
C GLN A 56 -14.25 36.05 -68.78
N THR A 57 -14.25 36.77 -67.65
CA THR A 57 -13.93 36.20 -66.33
C THR A 57 -15.03 35.24 -65.90
N ILE A 58 -14.66 34.00 -65.55
CA ILE A 58 -15.59 32.99 -65.03
C ILE A 58 -16.32 33.54 -63.80
N GLU A 59 -17.65 33.60 -63.85
CA GLU A 59 -18.48 33.91 -62.69
C GLU A 59 -18.20 32.89 -61.60
N SER A 60 -17.65 33.37 -60.49
CA SER A 60 -17.26 32.52 -59.38
C SER A 60 -17.58 33.20 -58.07
N SER A 61 -18.12 32.43 -57.14
CA SER A 61 -18.48 32.90 -55.81
C SER A 61 -17.68 32.14 -54.77
N LYS A 62 -17.23 32.85 -53.74
CA LYS A 62 -16.48 32.27 -52.62
C LYS A 62 -17.26 32.49 -51.33
N THR A 63 -17.28 31.47 -50.47
CA THR A 63 -17.82 31.58 -49.12
C THR A 63 -16.88 30.92 -48.11
N LYS A 64 -17.03 31.26 -46.83
CA LYS A 64 -16.26 30.68 -45.72
C LYS A 64 -17.14 29.77 -44.89
N VAL A 65 -16.63 28.59 -44.56
CA VAL A 65 -17.28 27.62 -43.67
C VAL A 65 -16.36 27.44 -42.45
N ASN A 66 -16.89 27.76 -41.27
CA ASN A 66 -16.17 27.61 -40.01
C ASN A 66 -16.62 26.30 -39.34
N ILE A 67 -15.73 25.32 -39.25
CA ILE A 67 -16.00 24.04 -38.61
C ILE A 67 -15.36 24.05 -37.22
N ARG A 68 -16.18 24.07 -36.17
CA ARG A 68 -15.71 23.92 -34.79
C ARG A 68 -15.49 22.44 -34.47
N ILE A 69 -14.26 22.07 -34.15
CA ILE A 69 -13.88 20.72 -33.70
C ILE A 69 -13.98 20.67 -32.17
N GLN A 70 -14.81 19.77 -31.68
CA GLN A 70 -14.94 19.51 -30.25
C GLN A 70 -13.93 18.45 -29.81
N PRO A 71 -13.31 18.59 -28.62
CA PRO A 71 -12.45 17.55 -28.09
C PRO A 71 -13.28 16.32 -27.69
N VAL A 72 -12.64 15.15 -27.70
CA VAL A 72 -13.23 13.88 -27.26
C VAL A 72 -12.45 13.39 -26.06
N ASN A 73 -13.17 12.99 -25.01
CA ASN A 73 -12.59 12.34 -23.84
C ASN A 73 -12.14 10.90 -24.20
N ARG A 74 -10.83 10.70 -24.39
CA ARG A 74 -10.23 9.43 -24.83
C ARG A 74 -9.61 8.65 -23.67
N HIS A 75 -9.02 9.33 -22.71
CA HIS A 75 -8.31 8.73 -21.59
C HIS A 75 -9.19 8.79 -20.34
N ALA A 76 -8.99 7.84 -19.44
CA ALA A 76 -9.61 7.91 -18.12
C ALA A 76 -8.51 8.25 -17.11
N PRO A 77 -8.87 8.85 -15.96
CA PRO A 77 -7.88 9.22 -14.95
C PRO A 77 -7.00 8.05 -14.53
N LEU A 78 -5.70 8.26 -14.42
CA LEU A 78 -4.75 7.27 -13.94
C LEU A 78 -4.46 7.50 -12.45
N ILE A 79 -4.65 6.48 -11.62
CA ILE A 79 -4.37 6.53 -10.18
C ILE A 79 -3.00 5.92 -9.87
N SER A 80 -2.07 6.74 -9.40
CA SER A 80 -0.72 6.34 -8.97
C SER A 80 -0.54 6.48 -7.46
N ILE A 81 0.04 5.47 -6.81
CA ILE A 81 0.29 5.47 -5.36
C ILE A 81 1.74 5.93 -5.17
N LYS A 82 1.94 7.16 -4.69
CA LYS A 82 3.27 7.70 -4.42
C LYS A 82 3.87 7.12 -3.14
N GLN A 83 3.03 6.97 -2.12
CA GLN A 83 3.39 6.41 -0.83
C GLN A 83 2.22 5.66 -0.23
N HIS A 84 2.48 4.51 0.40
CA HIS A 84 1.54 3.80 1.25
C HIS A 84 2.30 3.25 2.44
N SER A 85 1.76 3.40 3.63
CA SER A 85 2.38 2.95 4.88
C SER A 85 1.78 1.62 5.32
N THR A 86 2.54 0.84 6.09
CA THR A 86 1.97 -0.24 6.90
C THR A 86 1.33 0.36 8.16
N LEU A 87 0.19 -0.20 8.58
CA LEU A 87 -0.53 0.26 9.77
C LEU A 87 -0.34 -0.74 10.91
N SER A 88 -0.36 -0.29 12.15
CA SER A 88 -0.41 -1.15 13.34
C SER A 88 -1.69 -0.85 14.11
N LEU A 89 -2.21 -1.77 14.92
CA LEU A 89 -3.41 -1.44 15.73
C LEU A 89 -3.14 -0.53 16.93
N ALA A 90 -1.87 -0.30 17.26
CA ALA A 90 -1.49 0.80 18.13
C ALA A 90 -1.56 2.17 17.43
N THR A 91 -1.72 2.20 16.10
CA THR A 91 -1.82 3.43 15.34
C THR A 91 -3.11 4.16 15.70
N THR A 92 -2.95 5.22 16.48
CA THR A 92 -3.96 6.24 16.71
C THR A 92 -3.71 7.45 15.81
N PRO A 93 -4.75 8.26 15.49
CA PRO A 93 -4.58 9.51 14.75
C PRO A 93 -3.54 10.46 15.39
N GLU A 94 -3.31 10.36 16.70
CA GLU A 94 -2.39 11.18 17.49
C GLU A 94 -0.94 10.66 17.48
N SER A 95 -0.74 9.34 17.30
CA SER A 95 0.59 8.70 17.27
C SER A 95 1.35 8.91 15.96
N PHE A 96 0.62 9.18 14.86
CA PHE A 96 1.17 9.55 13.57
C PHE A 96 1.10 11.07 13.45
N GLY A 97 2.23 11.77 13.52
CA GLY A 97 2.31 13.22 13.39
C GLY A 97 1.72 13.84 12.12
N SER A 98 1.09 13.05 11.23
CA SER A 98 0.32 13.52 10.07
C SER A 98 -0.98 12.75 9.79
N SER A 99 -1.29 11.62 10.47
CA SER A 99 -2.46 10.75 10.15
C SER A 99 -2.53 10.25 8.68
N ILE A 100 -1.53 10.53 7.83
CA ILE A 100 -1.53 10.16 6.40
C ILE A 100 -1.14 8.68 6.24
N TYR A 101 -2.09 7.87 5.78
CA TYR A 101 -1.89 6.46 5.44
C TYR A 101 -1.28 6.28 4.05
N ALA A 102 -1.79 7.02 3.05
CA ALA A 102 -1.30 6.96 1.68
C ALA A 102 -1.35 8.31 0.99
N ILE A 103 -0.42 8.54 0.06
CA ILE A 103 -0.37 9.69 -0.83
C ILE A 103 -0.62 9.19 -2.25
N ILE A 104 -1.66 9.71 -2.87
CA ILE A 104 -2.16 9.32 -4.19
C ILE A 104 -1.99 10.49 -5.15
N HIS A 105 -1.55 10.20 -6.37
CA HIS A 105 -1.51 11.16 -7.46
C HIS A 105 -2.39 10.68 -8.60
N VAL A 106 -3.26 11.56 -9.08
CA VAL A 106 -4.19 11.28 -10.18
C VAL A 106 -3.83 12.17 -11.37
N SER A 107 -3.62 11.57 -12.53
CA SER A 107 -3.26 12.27 -13.76
C SER A 107 -4.14 11.83 -14.91
N ASP A 108 -4.42 12.70 -15.87
CA ASP A 108 -5.12 12.36 -17.10
C ASP A 108 -4.37 12.95 -18.30
N GLU A 109 -4.36 12.24 -19.42
CA GLU A 109 -3.61 12.61 -20.63
C GLU A 109 -4.42 13.51 -21.59
N ASP A 110 -5.73 13.68 -21.34
CA ASP A 110 -6.55 14.60 -22.12
C ASP A 110 -6.36 16.07 -21.70
N MET A 111 -6.84 16.98 -22.55
CA MET A 111 -6.68 18.42 -22.35
C MET A 111 -7.98 19.06 -21.84
N GLY A 112 -7.85 20.16 -21.10
CA GLY A 112 -8.98 20.94 -20.60
C GLY A 112 -9.86 20.14 -19.63
N ILE A 113 -11.18 20.28 -19.74
CA ILE A 113 -12.13 19.60 -18.84
C ILE A 113 -12.03 18.07 -18.88
N TYR A 114 -11.56 17.49 -19.99
CA TYR A 114 -11.44 16.05 -20.13
C TYR A 114 -10.22 15.51 -19.38
N GLY A 115 -9.15 16.30 -19.24
CA GLY A 115 -8.00 15.93 -18.39
C GLY A 115 -8.09 16.44 -16.95
N GLN A 116 -9.07 17.29 -16.64
CA GLN A 116 -9.22 17.86 -15.31
C GLN A 116 -9.89 16.86 -14.38
N ILE A 117 -9.26 16.57 -13.25
CA ILE A 117 -9.82 15.68 -12.23
C ILE A 117 -10.90 16.43 -11.45
N CYS A 118 -12.14 15.93 -11.54
CA CYS A 118 -13.29 16.54 -10.88
C CYS A 118 -13.56 15.93 -9.50
N SER A 119 -13.26 14.65 -9.30
CA SER A 119 -13.41 14.02 -7.99
C SER A 119 -12.48 12.82 -7.79
N PHE A 120 -12.12 12.61 -6.52
CA PHE A 120 -11.41 11.43 -6.05
C PHE A 120 -11.98 11.02 -4.69
N ASN A 121 -12.52 9.80 -4.59
CA ASN A 121 -13.25 9.34 -3.41
C ASN A 121 -12.96 7.87 -3.10
N ILE A 122 -13.19 7.46 -1.85
CA ILE A 122 -13.25 6.04 -1.48
C ILE A 122 -14.69 5.57 -1.70
N ILE A 123 -14.88 4.51 -2.50
CA ILE A 123 -16.20 4.00 -2.88
C ILE A 123 -16.56 2.67 -2.21
N ASP A 124 -15.57 1.93 -1.73
CA ASP A 124 -15.78 0.68 -0.99
C ASP A 124 -14.63 0.42 -0.01
N GLY A 125 -14.83 -0.51 0.93
CA GLY A 125 -13.82 -0.90 1.92
C GLY A 125 -13.69 0.02 3.14
N ASN A 126 -14.41 1.15 3.15
CA ASN A 126 -14.39 2.15 4.23
C ASN A 126 -15.67 2.11 5.09
N GLN A 127 -16.20 0.91 5.33
CA GLN A 127 -17.30 0.70 6.24
C GLN A 127 -16.83 1.17 7.63
N HIS A 128 -17.57 2.07 8.29
CA HIS A 128 -17.22 2.80 9.52
C HIS A 128 -16.40 4.09 9.41
N SER A 129 -16.10 4.57 8.19
CA SER A 129 -15.40 5.85 7.98
C SER A 129 -14.08 5.93 8.76
N LEU A 130 -13.24 4.91 8.61
CA LEU A 130 -11.88 4.91 9.19
C LEU A 130 -10.96 5.86 8.42
N PHE A 131 -11.16 5.92 7.11
CA PHE A 131 -10.32 6.67 6.21
C PHE A 131 -11.08 7.89 5.68
N ARG A 132 -10.34 8.96 5.43
CA ARG A 132 -10.84 10.17 4.80
C ARG A 132 -9.87 10.60 3.70
N VAL A 133 -10.43 10.97 2.56
CA VAL A 133 -9.66 11.62 1.50
C VAL A 133 -9.58 13.12 1.78
N THR A 134 -8.39 13.69 1.67
CA THR A 134 -8.16 15.14 1.71
C THR A 134 -7.28 15.56 0.54
N ASN A 135 -7.58 16.71 -0.06
CA ASN A 135 -6.79 17.23 -1.17
C ASN A 135 -5.52 17.89 -0.62
N GLN A 136 -4.37 17.53 -1.18
CA GLN A 136 -3.10 18.20 -0.90
C GLN A 136 -2.79 19.25 -1.96
N SER A 137 -2.99 18.90 -3.22
CA SER A 137 -2.80 19.77 -4.39
C SER A 137 -3.92 19.51 -5.41
N SER A 138 -3.85 20.12 -6.60
CA SER A 138 -4.87 19.92 -7.66
C SER A 138 -5.07 18.43 -8.01
N ASN A 139 -4.00 17.65 -7.95
CA ASN A 139 -3.97 16.26 -8.43
C ASN A 139 -3.37 15.28 -7.41
N ASP A 140 -2.97 15.77 -6.23
CA ASP A 140 -2.46 14.95 -5.14
C ASP A 140 -3.47 14.90 -3.99
N TYR A 141 -3.73 13.67 -3.52
CA TYR A 141 -4.70 13.36 -2.49
C TYR A 141 -4.05 12.55 -1.38
N ASN A 142 -4.39 12.91 -0.14
CA ASN A 142 -4.02 12.14 1.03
C ASN A 142 -5.19 11.27 1.46
N ILE A 143 -4.90 10.02 1.75
CA ILE A 143 -5.81 9.14 2.49
C ILE A 143 -5.35 9.18 3.95
N GLN A 144 -6.17 9.77 4.81
CA GLN A 144 -5.91 9.95 6.23
C GLN A 144 -6.70 8.96 7.07
N LEU A 145 -6.08 8.48 8.15
CA LEU A 145 -6.72 7.63 9.15
C LEU A 145 -7.35 8.51 10.23
N ILE A 146 -8.68 8.58 10.27
CA ILE A 146 -9.42 9.47 11.17
C ILE A 146 -9.90 8.79 12.46
N LYS A 147 -9.79 7.47 12.56
CA LYS A 147 -10.21 6.68 13.73
C LYS A 147 -9.17 5.61 14.04
N SER A 148 -9.19 5.12 15.28
CA SER A 148 -8.33 4.02 15.70
C SER A 148 -8.69 2.74 14.94
N ILE A 149 -7.67 2.03 14.45
CA ILE A 149 -7.86 0.72 13.80
C ILE A 149 -8.32 -0.33 14.81
N ALA A 150 -7.98 -0.14 16.10
CA ALA A 150 -8.44 -0.96 17.22
C ALA A 150 -9.96 -1.07 17.32
N ASP A 151 -10.68 0.02 17.06
CA ASP A 151 -12.13 0.09 17.19
C ASP A 151 -12.83 -0.70 16.08
N LEU A 152 -12.30 -0.65 14.85
CA LEU A 152 -12.85 -1.40 13.71
C LEU A 152 -12.62 -2.90 13.86
N PHE A 153 -11.41 -3.31 14.27
CA PHE A 153 -11.10 -4.73 14.47
C PHE A 153 -12.02 -5.36 15.52
N GLN A 154 -12.36 -4.61 16.57
CA GLN A 154 -13.28 -5.08 17.60
C GLN A 154 -14.71 -5.32 17.08
N LEU A 155 -15.14 -4.55 16.08
CA LEU A 155 -16.49 -4.60 15.53
C LEU A 155 -16.66 -5.65 14.43
N SER A 156 -15.63 -5.92 13.61
CA SER A 156 -15.83 -6.66 12.36
C SER A 156 -15.76 -8.18 12.46
N LYS A 157 -14.95 -8.73 13.38
CA LYS A 157 -14.64 -10.19 13.47
C LYS A 157 -14.25 -10.87 12.15
N SER A 158 -14.02 -10.12 11.08
CA SER A 158 -13.79 -10.60 9.71
C SER A 158 -12.79 -9.69 9.01
N LEU A 159 -11.85 -10.33 8.31
CA LEU A 159 -10.74 -9.69 7.58
C LEU A 159 -11.15 -9.16 6.20
N SER A 160 -12.44 -9.12 5.87
CA SER A 160 -12.92 -8.66 4.55
C SER A 160 -12.81 -7.13 4.33
N MET A 161 -12.33 -6.37 5.32
CA MET A 161 -12.23 -4.90 5.28
C MET A 161 -10.79 -4.36 5.09
N PHE A 162 -9.85 -5.20 4.66
CA PHE A 162 -8.46 -4.77 4.42
C PHE A 162 -8.21 -4.26 2.99
N GLU A 163 -9.24 -4.13 2.18
CA GLU A 163 -9.13 -3.56 0.83
C GLU A 163 -9.92 -2.26 0.76
N LEU A 164 -9.27 -1.16 0.36
CA LEU A 164 -9.95 0.09 0.04
C LEU A 164 -10.09 0.23 -1.46
N VAL A 165 -11.29 0.49 -1.95
CA VAL A 165 -11.50 0.80 -3.37
C VAL A 165 -11.67 2.30 -3.52
N VAL A 166 -10.73 2.94 -4.24
CA VAL A 166 -10.78 4.36 -4.59
C VAL A 166 -11.22 4.55 -6.03
N GLN A 167 -11.90 5.66 -6.29
CA GLN A 167 -12.36 6.06 -7.62
C GLN A 167 -11.90 7.49 -7.92
N ALA A 168 -11.27 7.66 -9.08
CA ALA A 168 -11.00 8.95 -9.69
C ALA A 168 -11.99 9.18 -10.85
N ARG A 169 -12.41 10.43 -11.04
CA ARG A 169 -13.27 10.85 -12.14
C ARG A 169 -12.81 12.17 -12.72
N ASP A 170 -12.68 12.22 -14.05
CA ASP A 170 -12.45 13.47 -14.77
C ASP A 170 -13.75 14.28 -14.89
N CYS A 171 -13.64 15.56 -15.27
CA CYS A 171 -14.82 16.38 -15.52
C CYS A 171 -15.54 15.99 -16.84
N GLY A 172 -14.91 15.13 -17.63
CA GLY A 172 -15.44 14.45 -18.82
C GLY A 172 -16.28 13.20 -18.56
N GLN A 173 -16.54 12.85 -17.29
CA GLN A 173 -17.33 11.70 -16.83
C GLN A 173 -16.65 10.32 -16.91
N ARG A 174 -15.40 10.17 -17.36
CA ARG A 174 -14.73 8.86 -17.28
C ARG A 174 -14.19 8.63 -15.88
N ILE A 175 -14.14 7.36 -15.51
CA ILE A 175 -13.80 6.91 -14.15
C ILE A 175 -12.72 5.83 -14.20
N THR A 176 -11.93 5.77 -13.14
CA THR A 176 -10.99 4.69 -12.88
C THR A 176 -11.10 4.28 -11.43
N ASN A 177 -11.21 2.98 -11.19
CA ASN A 177 -11.20 2.40 -9.85
C ASN A 177 -9.85 1.74 -9.57
N LYS A 178 -9.38 1.80 -8.34
CA LYS A 178 -8.17 1.10 -7.90
C LYS A 178 -8.33 0.57 -6.48
N THR A 179 -7.92 -0.67 -6.26
CA THR A 179 -7.91 -1.29 -4.93
C THR A 179 -6.55 -1.04 -4.27
N ILE A 180 -6.58 -0.62 -3.01
CA ILE A 180 -5.42 -0.39 -2.14
C ILE A 180 -5.50 -1.38 -0.98
N GLN A 181 -4.47 -2.21 -0.83
CA GLN A 181 -4.37 -3.20 0.23
C GLN A 181 -3.87 -2.55 1.53
N ILE A 182 -4.62 -2.70 2.61
CA ILE A 182 -4.24 -2.29 3.95
C ILE A 182 -3.37 -3.39 4.57
N SER A 183 -2.07 -3.14 4.61
CA SER A 183 -1.12 -4.03 5.28
C SER A 183 -1.06 -3.70 6.77
N LEU A 184 -1.40 -4.67 7.61
CA LEU A 184 -1.23 -4.58 9.06
C LEU A 184 0.12 -5.18 9.47
N ASP A 185 0.90 -4.44 10.26
CA ASP A 185 2.10 -4.94 10.91
C ASP A 185 1.70 -5.68 12.20
N GLU A 186 1.84 -7.00 12.18
CA GLU A 186 1.64 -7.85 13.35
C GLU A 186 2.89 -7.78 14.23
N HIS A 187 2.96 -6.80 15.14
CA HIS A 187 3.98 -6.82 16.18
C HIS A 187 3.74 -7.99 17.13
N PHE A 188 4.44 -9.10 16.90
CA PHE A 188 4.53 -10.21 17.82
C PHE A 188 5.45 -9.84 18.99
N SER A 189 4.86 -9.45 20.12
CA SER A 189 5.59 -9.23 21.37
C SER A 189 5.55 -10.48 22.24
N MET A 190 6.71 -11.05 22.53
CA MET A 190 6.87 -12.22 23.40
C MET A 190 7.69 -11.85 24.64
N ASN A 191 7.14 -12.11 25.83
CA ASN A 191 7.82 -11.99 27.10
C ASN A 191 8.11 -13.40 27.66
N LEU A 192 9.37 -13.65 27.98
CA LEU A 192 9.83 -14.89 28.60
C LEU A 192 10.07 -14.67 30.09
N GLN A 193 9.35 -15.41 30.94
CA GLN A 193 9.54 -15.37 32.38
C GLN A 193 9.73 -16.80 32.90
N PHE A 194 10.73 -17.03 33.77
CA PHE A 194 10.84 -18.32 34.45
C PHE A 194 9.65 -18.53 35.40
N THR A 195 9.18 -19.77 35.53
CA THR A 195 8.07 -20.08 36.44
C THR A 195 8.42 -19.89 37.92
N SER A 196 9.72 -19.90 38.25
CA SER A 196 10.25 -19.58 39.57
C SER A 196 11.46 -18.65 39.43
N GLU A 197 11.62 -17.72 40.38
CA GLU A 197 12.79 -16.83 40.45
C GLU A 197 14.05 -17.56 40.92
N LYS A 198 13.89 -18.61 41.72
CA LYS A 198 14.99 -19.42 42.26
C LYS A 198 14.65 -20.90 42.18
N TYR A 199 15.65 -21.69 41.81
CA TYR A 199 15.58 -23.15 41.80
C TYR A 199 16.62 -23.68 42.77
N TYR A 200 16.23 -24.63 43.61
CA TYR A 200 17.09 -25.25 44.61
C TYR A 200 17.11 -26.76 44.40
N LYS A 201 18.31 -27.34 44.44
CA LYS A 201 18.49 -28.79 44.32
C LYS A 201 19.75 -29.21 45.06
N GLU A 202 19.64 -30.30 45.80
CA GLU A 202 20.77 -30.98 46.44
C GLU A 202 21.23 -32.14 45.56
N LEU A 203 22.54 -32.35 45.50
CA LEU A 203 23.20 -33.40 44.73
C LEU A 203 24.27 -34.07 45.60
N PHE A 204 24.49 -35.36 45.36
CA PHE A 204 25.62 -36.06 45.93
C PHE A 204 26.86 -35.86 45.05
N GLU A 205 28.04 -35.71 45.64
CA GLU A 205 29.30 -35.53 44.91
C GLU A 205 29.64 -36.71 43.99
N ASN A 206 29.19 -37.91 44.35
CA ASN A 206 29.35 -39.13 43.55
C ASN A 206 28.37 -39.23 42.37
N SER A 207 27.60 -38.16 42.08
CA SER A 207 26.74 -38.09 40.90
C SER A 207 27.56 -38.26 39.62
N LEU A 208 27.08 -39.12 38.73
CA LEU A 208 27.75 -39.39 37.46
C LEU A 208 27.70 -38.15 36.54
N ILE A 209 28.62 -38.09 35.57
CA ILE A 209 28.54 -37.13 34.47
C ILE A 209 27.31 -37.46 33.62
N GLY A 210 26.54 -36.45 33.25
CA GLY A 210 25.29 -36.57 32.51
C GLY A 210 24.05 -36.74 33.40
N THR A 211 24.20 -36.67 34.73
CA THR A 211 23.06 -36.73 35.66
C THR A 211 22.17 -35.50 35.48
N GLU A 212 20.89 -35.70 35.19
CA GLU A 212 19.90 -34.63 35.13
C GLU A 212 19.57 -34.14 36.54
N ILE A 213 19.63 -32.82 36.73
CA ILE A 213 19.54 -32.19 38.05
C ILE A 213 18.14 -31.64 38.27
N LEU A 214 17.73 -30.76 37.36
CA LEU A 214 16.42 -30.12 37.33
C LEU A 214 16.14 -29.57 35.94
N GLN A 215 14.87 -29.37 35.64
CA GLN A 215 14.42 -28.67 34.45
C GLN A 215 13.87 -27.30 34.84
N VAL A 216 14.35 -26.25 34.15
CA VAL A 216 13.76 -24.91 34.27
C VAL A 216 12.60 -24.78 33.29
N ASP A 217 11.49 -24.23 33.79
CA ASP A 217 10.29 -23.97 33.00
C ASP A 217 10.13 -22.47 32.75
N LEU A 218 9.60 -22.13 31.57
CA LEU A 218 9.20 -20.78 31.22
C LEU A 218 7.68 -20.66 31.16
N LYS A 219 7.18 -19.56 31.71
CA LYS A 219 5.88 -18.98 31.42
C LYS A 219 6.08 -18.00 30.25
N ILE A 220 5.53 -18.33 29.10
CA ILE A 220 5.55 -17.43 27.95
C ILE A 220 4.27 -16.61 28.00
N SER A 221 4.41 -15.29 27.98
CA SER A 221 3.30 -14.37 27.74
C SER A 221 3.51 -13.75 26.37
N TYR A 222 2.61 -14.01 25.44
CA TYR A 222 2.69 -13.51 24.08
C TYR A 222 1.39 -12.81 23.71
N SER A 223 1.49 -11.72 22.95
CA SER A 223 0.33 -11.07 22.35
C SER A 223 0.24 -11.47 20.88
N THR A 224 -0.69 -12.36 20.55
CA THR A 224 -1.02 -12.70 19.15
C THR A 224 -2.11 -11.77 18.65
N GLY A 225 -1.69 -10.62 18.13
CA GLY A 225 -2.58 -9.63 17.53
C GLY A 225 -3.59 -8.96 18.47
N MET A 226 -3.82 -7.67 18.22
CA MET A 226 -5.06 -6.91 18.44
C MET A 226 -5.64 -6.93 19.88
N MET A 227 -5.35 -5.85 20.62
CA MET A 227 -5.57 -5.70 22.06
C MET A 227 -4.77 -6.71 22.88
N ASN A 228 -4.25 -6.31 24.03
CA ASN A 228 -3.68 -7.20 25.05
C ASN A 228 -4.74 -8.17 25.65
N LYS A 229 -5.71 -8.66 24.87
CA LYS A 229 -6.90 -9.42 25.27
C LYS A 229 -6.62 -10.91 25.37
N TYR A 230 -5.61 -11.41 24.67
CA TYR A 230 -5.08 -12.75 24.84
C TYR A 230 -3.65 -12.68 25.35
N GLN A 231 -3.43 -12.04 26.50
CA GLN A 231 -2.31 -12.40 27.35
C GLN A 231 -2.56 -13.81 27.87
N THR A 232 -2.28 -14.81 27.04
CA THR A 232 -2.28 -16.18 27.49
C THR A 232 -0.89 -16.47 28.02
N SER A 233 -0.85 -16.97 29.24
CA SER A 233 0.36 -17.52 29.79
C SER A 233 0.28 -19.02 29.73
N LYS A 234 1.18 -19.64 28.98
CA LYS A 234 1.30 -21.09 28.91
C LYS A 234 2.72 -21.49 29.28
N LYS A 235 2.87 -22.71 29.81
CA LYS A 235 4.20 -23.29 29.95
C LYS A 235 4.78 -23.55 28.56
N LEU A 236 6.09 -23.39 28.41
CA LEU A 236 6.80 -23.70 27.17
C LEU A 236 6.50 -25.13 26.68
N SER A 237 6.34 -26.09 27.61
CA SER A 237 5.94 -27.47 27.30
C SER A 237 4.64 -27.60 26.51
N ASP A 238 3.72 -26.66 26.69
CA ASP A 238 2.34 -26.75 26.20
C ASP A 238 2.15 -26.04 24.84
N ILE A 239 3.18 -25.33 24.37
CA ILE A 239 3.15 -24.46 23.18
C ILE A 239 4.00 -25.05 22.04
N ARG A 240 4.50 -26.29 22.17
CA ARG A 240 5.50 -26.91 21.29
C ARG A 240 5.22 -26.81 19.78
N SER A 241 3.96 -26.68 19.35
CA SER A 241 3.59 -26.46 17.94
C SER A 241 3.96 -25.08 17.36
N LEU A 242 4.33 -24.08 18.18
CA LEU A 242 4.60 -22.70 17.76
C LEU A 242 6.06 -22.24 17.99
N THR A 243 6.89 -23.03 18.68
CA THR A 243 8.20 -22.57 19.20
C THR A 243 9.36 -23.53 18.91
N ASP A 244 9.26 -24.36 17.87
CA ASP A 244 10.11 -25.56 17.69
C ASP A 244 11.59 -25.29 17.32
N ASN A 245 12.13 -24.09 17.61
CA ASN A 245 13.56 -23.80 17.66
C ASN A 245 13.91 -22.34 18.06
N SER A 246 12.96 -21.56 18.58
CA SER A 246 13.16 -20.11 18.71
C SER A 246 13.70 -19.65 20.07
N ILE A 247 13.71 -20.51 21.10
CA ILE A 247 14.17 -20.15 22.46
C ILE A 247 15.42 -20.95 22.82
N HIS A 248 16.48 -20.25 23.21
CA HIS A 248 17.75 -20.82 23.61
C HIS A 248 18.01 -20.59 25.10
N PHE A 249 18.34 -21.65 25.83
CA PHE A 249 18.76 -21.60 27.22
C PHE A 249 20.29 -21.61 27.34
N SER A 250 20.83 -20.77 28.21
CA SER A 250 22.26 -20.74 28.50
C SER A 250 22.54 -20.47 29.98
N ILE A 251 23.63 -21.01 30.50
CA ILE A 251 24.15 -20.64 31.82
C ILE A 251 25.13 -19.49 31.60
N ILE A 252 24.81 -18.32 32.13
CA ILE A 252 25.56 -17.08 31.91
C ILE A 252 26.47 -16.71 33.08
N ASN A 253 26.28 -17.31 34.25
CA ASN A 253 27.15 -17.08 35.41
C ASN A 253 27.10 -18.25 36.41
N GLY A 254 28.08 -18.32 37.33
CA GLY A 254 28.15 -19.26 38.43
C GLY A 254 28.57 -20.69 38.07
N ASN A 255 28.89 -20.94 36.79
CA ASN A 255 29.25 -22.27 36.29
C ASN A 255 30.78 -22.48 36.30
N GLU A 256 31.37 -22.51 37.49
CA GLU A 256 32.81 -22.68 37.66
C GLU A 256 33.29 -23.96 36.96
N ASN A 257 34.41 -23.87 36.24
CA ASN A 257 35.01 -24.95 35.45
C ASN A 257 34.08 -25.62 34.41
N GLY A 258 32.96 -24.99 34.05
CA GLY A 258 31.98 -25.58 33.15
C GLY A 258 31.35 -26.87 33.70
N THR A 259 31.24 -26.95 35.04
CA THR A 259 30.80 -28.15 35.76
C THR A 259 29.39 -28.61 35.38
N PHE A 260 28.53 -27.69 34.95
CA PHE A 260 27.16 -27.96 34.53
C PHE A 260 26.93 -27.62 33.06
N GLY A 261 25.99 -28.34 32.43
CA GLY A 261 25.44 -28.03 31.12
C GLY A 261 23.94 -27.79 31.19
N ILE A 262 23.38 -27.14 30.16
CA ILE A 262 21.93 -26.98 29.99
C ILE A 262 21.53 -27.41 28.57
N THR A 263 20.42 -28.14 28.45
CA THR A 263 19.87 -28.57 27.15
C THR A 263 18.94 -27.52 26.56
N GLY A 264 18.61 -27.64 25.26
CA GLY A 264 17.65 -26.75 24.59
C GLY A 264 16.24 -26.76 25.19
N ASN A 265 15.90 -27.79 25.97
CA ASN A 265 14.61 -27.91 26.68
C ASN A 265 14.69 -27.45 28.15
N GLY A 266 15.79 -26.81 28.56
CA GLY A 266 15.96 -26.25 29.90
C GLY A 266 16.40 -27.26 30.98
N ILE A 267 16.82 -28.48 30.61
CA ILE A 267 17.33 -29.46 31.59
C ILE A 267 18.79 -29.14 31.92
N ILE A 268 19.09 -28.90 33.20
CA ILE A 268 20.45 -28.73 33.72
C ILE A 268 21.00 -30.11 34.11
N TYR A 269 22.23 -30.41 33.70
CA TYR A 269 22.88 -31.68 33.96
C TYR A 269 24.35 -31.51 34.37
N THR A 270 24.91 -32.52 35.03
CA THR A 270 26.35 -32.55 35.38
C THR A 270 27.19 -32.77 34.13
N ARG A 271 28.15 -31.89 33.86
CA ARG A 271 29.09 -32.01 32.73
C ARG A 271 30.47 -32.49 33.16
N SER A 272 30.79 -32.30 34.43
CA SER A 272 32.04 -32.74 35.07
C SER A 272 31.74 -33.44 36.40
N ARG A 273 32.76 -34.08 36.99
CA ARG A 273 32.66 -34.65 38.34
C ARG A 273 32.49 -33.54 39.37
N LEU A 274 31.69 -33.82 40.40
CA LEU A 274 31.49 -32.94 41.54
C LEU A 274 32.48 -33.29 42.65
N ASP A 275 32.94 -32.28 43.37
CA ASP A 275 33.86 -32.40 44.50
C ASP A 275 33.43 -31.36 45.53
N ARG A 276 32.77 -31.82 46.59
CA ARG A 276 32.14 -30.94 47.58
C ARG A 276 33.18 -30.20 48.41
N GLU A 277 34.33 -30.83 48.68
CA GLU A 277 35.42 -30.22 49.43
C GLU A 277 36.03 -29.04 48.68
N ASN A 278 36.00 -29.06 47.34
CA ASN A 278 36.44 -27.95 46.51
C ASN A 278 35.35 -26.88 46.33
N VAL A 279 34.15 -27.29 45.90
CA VAL A 279 33.00 -26.37 45.71
C VAL A 279 31.73 -27.00 46.29
N ALA A 280 31.30 -26.47 47.44
CA ALA A 280 30.13 -26.98 48.15
C ALA A 280 28.79 -26.41 47.67
N GLU A 281 28.78 -25.25 46.99
CA GLU A 281 27.58 -24.57 46.51
C GLU A 281 27.83 -23.92 45.15
N TYR A 282 26.92 -24.12 44.20
CA TYR A 282 26.93 -23.43 42.91
C TYR A 282 25.71 -22.51 42.78
N ARG A 283 25.95 -21.25 42.37
CA ARG A 283 24.91 -20.24 42.13
C ARG A 283 24.79 -19.92 40.66
N LEU A 284 24.17 -20.83 39.91
CA LEU A 284 24.00 -20.70 38.47
C LEU A 284 23.01 -19.58 38.13
N VAL A 285 23.39 -18.71 37.19
CA VAL A 285 22.47 -17.75 36.56
C VAL A 285 22.15 -18.26 35.16
N VAL A 286 20.87 -18.54 34.93
CA VAL A 286 20.37 -19.07 33.65
C VAL A 286 19.64 -17.98 32.89
N ARG A 287 19.89 -17.88 31.58
CA ARG A 287 19.19 -17.00 30.64
C ARG A 287 18.39 -17.84 29.65
N ALA A 288 17.19 -17.37 29.34
CA ALA A 288 16.44 -17.78 28.17
C ALA A 288 16.37 -16.59 27.19
N GLN A 289 16.61 -16.83 25.91
CA GLN A 289 16.57 -15.79 24.88
C GLN A 289 15.84 -16.31 23.64
N HIS A 290 15.02 -15.44 23.03
CA HIS A 290 14.35 -15.72 21.77
C HIS A 290 15.22 -15.27 20.58
N HIS A 291 15.26 -16.04 19.49
CA HIS A 291 16.14 -15.81 18.34
C HIS A 291 15.91 -14.46 17.62
N LEU A 292 14.72 -13.86 17.76
CA LEU A 292 14.37 -12.59 17.12
C LEU A 292 14.69 -11.33 17.95
N ASN A 293 15.34 -11.48 19.13
CA ASN A 293 15.76 -10.36 19.99
C ASN A 293 17.24 -10.46 20.40
#